data_AF-A0AAN8AU77-F1
#
_entry.id   AF-A0AAN8AU77-F1
#
_cell.length_a   1.000
_cell.length_b   1.000
_cell.length_c   1.000
_cell.angle_alpha   90.00
_cell.angle_beta   90.00
_cell.angle_gamma   90.00
#
_symmetry.space_group_name_H-M   'P 1'
#
loop_
_entity.id
_entity.type
_entity.pdbx_description
1 polymer ?
#
loop_
_entity_poly.entity_id
_entity_poly.type
_entity_poly.pdbx_seq_one_letter_code
_entity_poly.pdbx_strand_id
1 'polypeptide(L)'
;MLSSIAKQHREIRELLKEKGQEHRMEGIQVEVLTTISEFLSLFRDASEDMEGDRYPTLNTVLLWRQRLGAHCEPRFQDPDYMRHIRSRASELLNEKFIITSTHKIATFLSPRFKSLKVLSHEENIAVQMEARALTTALIPTLQAQSEEVIQGKTEAITSNHI
;
A
#
# COMPACT_ATOMS: atom_id res chain seq x y z
N MET A 1 -13.83 6.82 -12.42
CA MET A 1 -14.78 6.62 -13.54
C MET A 1 -16.12 6.06 -13.08
N LEU A 2 -16.17 4.86 -12.48
CA LEU A 2 -17.42 4.22 -12.03
C LEU A 2 -18.25 5.12 -11.09
N SER A 3 -17.58 5.77 -10.14
CA SER A 3 -18.19 6.74 -9.24
C SER A 3 -18.78 7.97 -9.95
N SER A 4 -18.19 8.40 -11.07
CA SER A 4 -18.71 9.50 -11.89
C SER A 4 -19.98 9.09 -12.62
N ILE A 5 -19.97 7.89 -13.20
CA ILE A 5 -21.12 7.33 -13.92
C ILE A 5 -22.30 7.12 -12.96
N ALA A 6 -22.05 6.59 -11.76
CA ALA A 6 -23.10 6.43 -10.74
C ALA A 6 -23.70 7.78 -10.32
N LYS A 7 -22.85 8.80 -10.07
CA LYS A 7 -23.30 10.15 -9.65
C LYS A 7 -24.08 10.89 -10.73
N GLN A 8 -23.66 10.79 -11.98
CA GLN A 8 -24.25 11.51 -13.12
C GLN A 8 -25.21 10.63 -13.93
N HIS A 9 -25.64 9.48 -13.39
CA HIS A 9 -26.40 8.48 -14.15
C HIS A 9 -27.67 9.06 -14.79
N ARG A 10 -28.40 9.92 -14.06
CA ARG A 10 -29.61 10.57 -14.56
C ARG A 10 -29.31 11.53 -15.72
N GLU A 11 -28.34 12.41 -15.53
CA GLU A 11 -27.92 13.40 -16.52
C GLU A 11 -27.39 12.72 -17.79
N ILE A 12 -26.58 11.67 -17.64
CA ILE A 12 -26.05 10.88 -18.75
C ILE A 12 -27.21 10.20 -19.52
N ARG A 13 -28.18 9.62 -18.81
CA ARG A 13 -29.35 8.99 -19.45
C ARG A 13 -30.20 10.01 -20.21
N GLU A 14 -30.44 11.19 -19.65
CA GLU A 14 -31.19 12.26 -20.30
C GLU A 14 -30.49 12.73 -21.58
N LEU A 15 -29.18 12.99 -21.53
CA LEU A 15 -28.37 13.38 -22.70
C LEU A 15 -28.35 12.29 -23.79
N LEU A 16 -28.32 11.02 -23.40
CA LEU A 16 -28.36 9.90 -24.35
C LEU A 16 -29.75 9.73 -24.95
N LYS A 17 -30.81 9.98 -24.17
CA LYS A 17 -32.19 9.95 -24.66
C LYS A 17 -32.45 11.02 -25.71
N GLU A 18 -31.97 12.25 -25.48
CA GLU A 18 -32.04 13.34 -26.46
C GLU A 18 -31.38 12.99 -27.80
N LYS A 19 -30.34 12.15 -27.78
CA LYS A 19 -29.59 11.71 -28.96
C LYS A 19 -30.08 10.38 -29.56
N GLY A 20 -31.16 9.79 -29.02
CA GLY A 20 -31.64 8.47 -29.44
C GLY A 20 -30.70 7.31 -29.12
N GLN A 21 -29.78 7.49 -28.16
CA GLN A 21 -28.74 6.52 -27.76
C GLN A 21 -28.97 5.92 -26.37
N GLU A 22 -30.22 5.91 -25.87
CA GLU A 22 -30.54 5.39 -24.53
C GLU A 22 -30.13 3.92 -24.35
N HIS A 23 -30.12 3.12 -25.42
CA HIS A 23 -29.67 1.73 -25.43
C HIS A 23 -28.27 1.53 -24.83
N ARG A 24 -27.41 2.55 -24.85
CA ARG A 24 -26.05 2.49 -24.25
C ARG A 24 -26.07 2.41 -22.72
N MET A 25 -27.20 2.71 -22.09
CA MET A 25 -27.43 2.61 -20.65
C MET A 25 -28.18 1.33 -20.25
N GLU A 26 -28.57 0.50 -21.22
CA GLU A 26 -29.22 -0.78 -20.93
C GLU A 26 -28.26 -1.72 -20.20
N GLY A 27 -28.78 -2.42 -19.19
CA GLY A 27 -28.00 -3.35 -18.36
C GLY A 27 -27.12 -2.69 -17.29
N ILE A 28 -27.01 -1.36 -17.25
CA ILE A 28 -26.26 -0.66 -16.19
C ILE A 28 -27.11 -0.57 -14.93
N GLN A 29 -26.73 -1.33 -13.90
CA GLN A 29 -27.33 -1.27 -12.56
C GLN A 29 -26.53 -0.32 -11.66
N VAL A 30 -27.15 0.78 -11.23
CA VAL A 30 -26.49 1.84 -10.46
C VAL A 30 -26.06 1.33 -9.09
N GLU A 31 -26.84 0.43 -8.51
CA GLU A 31 -26.58 -0.22 -7.22
C GLU A 31 -25.29 -1.06 -7.28
N VAL A 32 -25.12 -1.83 -8.36
CA VAL A 32 -23.91 -2.62 -8.62
C VAL A 32 -22.70 -1.70 -8.82
N LEU A 33 -22.84 -0.64 -9.62
CA LEU A 33 -21.78 0.36 -9.82
C LEU A 33 -21.33 1.00 -8.51
N THR A 34 -22.28 1.34 -7.65
CA THR A 34 -22.03 1.95 -6.34
C THR A 34 -21.30 0.96 -5.43
N THR A 35 -21.80 -0.28 -5.35
CA THR A 35 -21.20 -1.33 -4.54
C THR A 35 -19.76 -1.65 -4.97
N ILE A 36 -19.51 -1.73 -6.28
CA ILE A 36 -18.14 -1.94 -6.81
C ILE A 36 -17.26 -0.72 -6.54
N SER A 37 -17.80 0.49 -6.68
CA SER A 37 -17.03 1.73 -6.39
C SER A 37 -16.62 1.81 -4.92
N GLU A 38 -17.51 1.42 -4.01
CA GLU A 38 -17.23 1.32 -2.59
C GLU A 38 -16.21 0.22 -2.28
N PHE A 39 -16.34 -0.96 -2.91
CA PHE A 39 -15.35 -2.02 -2.79
C PHE A 39 -13.95 -1.56 -3.22
N LEU A 40 -13.84 -0.86 -4.35
CA LEU A 40 -12.58 -0.35 -4.87
C LEU A 40 -12.03 0.86 -4.10
N SER A 41 -12.84 1.51 -3.28
CA SER A 41 -12.40 2.70 -2.51
C SER A 41 -11.22 2.39 -1.61
N LEU A 42 -11.22 1.22 -0.97
CA LEU A 42 -10.14 0.82 -0.07
C LEU A 42 -8.80 0.62 -0.81
N PHE A 43 -8.86 0.16 -2.07
CA PHE A 43 -7.66 0.02 -2.90
C PHE A 43 -7.10 1.37 -3.31
N ARG A 44 -7.98 2.32 -3.66
CA ARG A 44 -7.55 3.70 -3.94
C ARG A 44 -6.88 4.31 -2.71
N ASP A 45 -7.51 4.21 -1.55
CA ASP A 45 -6.97 4.77 -0.31
C ASP A 45 -5.61 4.13 0.05
N ALA A 46 -5.46 2.81 -0.19
CA ALA A 46 -4.18 2.12 -0.01
C ALA A 46 -3.10 2.61 -0.99
N SER A 47 -3.45 2.77 -2.27
CA SER A 47 -2.53 3.30 -3.29
C SER A 47 -2.09 4.72 -2.95
N GLU A 48 -3.02 5.62 -2.65
CA GLU A 48 -2.73 7.01 -2.29
C GLU A 48 -1.82 7.11 -1.06
N ASP A 49 -2.03 6.27 -0.04
CA ASP A 49 -1.18 6.26 1.15
C ASP A 49 0.23 5.70 0.86
N MET A 50 0.34 4.63 0.06
CA MET A 50 1.62 3.98 -0.24
C MET A 50 2.47 4.72 -1.29
N GLU A 51 1.85 5.57 -2.11
CA GLU A 51 2.51 6.37 -3.16
C GLU A 51 3.02 7.73 -2.64
N GLY A 52 2.92 7.98 -1.33
CA GLY A 52 3.39 9.22 -0.72
C GLY A 52 4.91 9.39 -0.72
N ASP A 53 5.42 10.48 -1.31
CA ASP A 53 6.85 10.79 -1.32
C ASP A 53 7.33 11.64 -0.13
N ARG A 54 6.39 12.21 0.64
CA ARG A 54 6.68 13.18 1.72
C ARG A 54 6.88 12.54 3.09
N TYR A 55 6.61 11.24 3.21
CA TYR A 55 6.68 10.49 4.45
C TYR A 55 7.07 9.03 4.16
N PRO A 56 7.64 8.30 5.14
CA PRO A 56 7.91 6.88 4.95
C PRO A 56 6.62 6.10 4.70
N THR A 57 6.57 5.35 3.59
CA THR A 57 5.43 4.51 3.19
C THR A 57 5.71 3.03 3.37
N LEU A 58 6.98 2.63 3.37
CA LEU A 58 7.38 1.21 3.44
C LEU A 58 6.88 0.50 4.71
N ASN A 59 6.74 1.24 5.80
CA ASN A 59 6.21 0.78 7.08
C ASN A 59 4.69 0.59 7.10
N THR A 60 3.94 1.08 6.11
CA THR A 60 2.47 0.91 6.02
C THR A 60 2.09 -0.24 5.09
N VAL A 61 2.98 -0.66 4.19
CA VAL A 61 2.76 -1.71 3.18
C VAL A 61 2.20 -3.00 3.80
N LEU A 62 2.79 -3.46 4.91
CA LEU A 62 2.34 -4.68 5.59
C LEU A 62 0.93 -4.53 6.20
N LEU A 63 0.61 -3.35 6.72
CA LEU A 63 -0.70 -3.05 7.30
C LEU A 63 -1.79 -3.04 6.21
N TRP A 64 -1.49 -2.39 5.09
CA TRP A 64 -2.39 -2.39 3.93
C TRP A 64 -2.60 -3.78 3.37
N ARG A 65 -1.55 -4.61 3.31
CA ARG A 65 -1.68 -5.99 2.86
C ARG A 65 -2.64 -6.81 3.72
N GLN A 66 -2.59 -6.65 5.04
CA GLN A 66 -3.52 -7.31 5.96
C GLN A 66 -4.95 -6.76 5.79
N ARG A 67 -5.08 -5.44 5.76
CA ARG A 67 -6.39 -4.76 5.64
C ARG A 67 -7.09 -5.09 4.32
N LEU A 68 -6.36 -5.09 3.21
CA LEU A 68 -6.87 -5.48 1.89
C LEU A 68 -7.20 -6.98 1.86
N GLY A 69 -6.39 -7.82 2.51
CA GLY A 69 -6.67 -9.25 2.64
C GLY A 69 -8.03 -9.52 3.28
N ALA A 70 -8.26 -8.94 4.46
CA ALA A 70 -9.55 -9.06 5.16
C ALA A 70 -10.72 -8.45 4.37
N HIS A 71 -10.46 -7.40 3.57
CA HIS A 71 -11.47 -6.83 2.69
C HIS A 71 -11.81 -7.73 1.50
N CYS A 72 -10.87 -8.50 0.99
CA CYS A 72 -11.09 -9.43 -0.12
C CYS A 72 -11.73 -10.76 0.30
N GLU A 73 -11.94 -11.02 1.60
CA GLU A 73 -12.58 -12.26 2.03
C GLU A 73 -14.07 -12.29 1.68
N PRO A 74 -14.57 -13.34 1.00
CA PRO A 74 -16.00 -13.50 0.72
C PRO A 74 -16.84 -13.54 1.99
N ARG A 75 -17.92 -12.75 2.04
CA ARG A 75 -18.85 -12.73 3.18
C ARG A 75 -20.09 -13.55 2.88
N PHE A 76 -20.71 -14.11 3.92
CA PHE A 76 -21.91 -14.95 3.78
C PHE A 76 -23.10 -14.19 3.15
N GLN A 77 -23.18 -12.88 3.39
CA GLN A 77 -24.28 -12.02 2.90
C GLN A 77 -23.94 -11.31 1.58
N ASP A 78 -22.78 -11.59 0.98
CA ASP A 78 -22.41 -10.96 -0.29
C ASP A 78 -23.31 -11.48 -1.42
N PRO A 79 -23.78 -10.61 -2.33
CA PRO A 79 -24.37 -11.03 -3.59
C PRO A 79 -23.41 -11.92 -4.39
N ASP A 80 -23.94 -12.82 -5.23
CA ASP A 80 -23.12 -13.79 -6.00
C ASP A 80 -21.99 -13.11 -6.79
N TYR A 81 -22.29 -11.99 -7.46
CA TYR A 81 -21.28 -11.24 -8.22
C TYR A 81 -20.15 -10.71 -7.31
N MET A 82 -20.47 -10.28 -6.09
CA MET A 82 -19.50 -9.74 -5.15
C MET A 82 -18.63 -10.84 -4.56
N ARG A 83 -19.20 -12.03 -4.30
CA ARG A 83 -18.42 -13.22 -3.90
C ARG A 83 -17.35 -13.55 -4.94
N HIS A 84 -17.68 -13.51 -6.24
CA HIS A 84 -16.71 -13.71 -7.31
C HIS A 84 -15.64 -12.62 -7.36
N ILE A 85 -16.03 -11.36 -7.26
CA ILE A 85 -15.09 -10.22 -7.24
C ILE A 85 -14.11 -10.34 -6.07
N ARG A 86 -14.61 -10.60 -4.86
CA ARG A 86 -13.79 -10.77 -3.65
C ARG A 86 -12.82 -11.95 -3.77
N SER A 87 -13.31 -13.11 -4.23
CA SER A 87 -12.47 -14.28 -4.47
C SER A 87 -11.34 -13.95 -5.44
N ARG A 88 -11.66 -13.33 -6.59
CA ARG A 88 -10.65 -12.97 -7.58
C ARG A 88 -9.67 -11.91 -7.07
N ALA A 89 -10.16 -10.93 -6.32
CA ALA A 89 -9.33 -9.90 -5.72
C ALA A 89 -8.36 -10.50 -4.67
N SER A 90 -8.81 -11.48 -3.89
CA SER A 90 -7.97 -12.20 -2.93
C SER A 90 -6.86 -12.98 -3.64
N GLU A 91 -7.17 -13.71 -4.71
CA GLU A 91 -6.18 -14.39 -5.55
C GLU A 91 -5.14 -13.41 -6.11
N LEU A 92 -5.59 -12.31 -6.71
CA LEU A 92 -4.71 -11.29 -7.28
C LEU A 92 -3.83 -10.63 -6.19
N LEU A 93 -4.39 -10.41 -5.00
CA LEU A 93 -3.64 -9.85 -3.88
C LEU A 93 -2.54 -10.82 -3.42
N ASN A 94 -2.81 -12.13 -3.40
CA ASN A 94 -1.82 -13.15 -3.08
C ASN A 94 -0.76 -13.29 -4.17
N GLU A 95 -1.13 -13.13 -5.44
CA GLU A 95 -0.22 -13.27 -6.58
C GLU A 95 0.69 -12.04 -6.77
N LYS A 96 0.13 -10.83 -6.65
CA LYS A 96 0.81 -9.59 -7.03
C LYS A 96 1.34 -8.79 -5.86
N PHE A 97 0.73 -8.87 -4.68
CA PHE A 97 1.13 -8.07 -3.52
C PHE A 97 2.08 -8.88 -2.63
N ILE A 98 3.36 -8.87 -3.01
CA ILE A 98 4.44 -9.62 -2.36
C ILE A 98 5.02 -8.82 -1.18
N ILE A 99 5.02 -9.43 0.00
CA ILE A 99 5.66 -8.89 1.21
C ILE A 99 7.06 -9.49 1.35
N THR A 100 8.06 -8.64 1.47
CA THR A 100 9.47 -8.99 1.68
C THR A 100 9.88 -8.73 3.12
N SER A 101 11.06 -9.20 3.52
CA SER A 101 11.59 -8.91 4.86
C SER A 101 11.76 -7.41 5.09
N THR A 102 12.13 -6.63 4.08
CA THR A 102 12.25 -5.17 4.17
C THR A 102 10.93 -4.51 4.61
N HIS A 103 9.79 -4.94 4.08
CA HIS A 103 8.47 -4.44 4.51
C HIS A 103 8.19 -4.76 5.98
N LYS A 104 8.56 -5.96 6.43
CA LYS A 104 8.38 -6.40 7.82
C LYS A 104 9.29 -5.62 8.77
N ILE A 105 10.56 -5.44 8.41
CA ILE A 105 11.53 -4.65 9.18
C ILE A 105 11.09 -3.18 9.26
N ALA A 106 10.68 -2.57 8.15
CA ALA A 106 10.20 -1.19 8.14
C ALA A 106 8.99 -1.00 9.06
N THR A 107 8.05 -1.94 9.03
CA THR A 107 6.88 -1.94 9.93
C THR A 107 7.31 -2.11 11.40
N PHE A 108 8.25 -3.01 11.68
CA PHE A 108 8.79 -3.27 13.02
C PHE A 108 9.54 -2.08 13.62
N LEU A 109 10.33 -1.38 12.80
CA LEU A 109 11.09 -0.20 13.24
C LEU A 109 10.19 1.02 13.51
N SER A 110 8.97 1.04 12.94
CA SER A 110 8.00 2.10 13.18
C SER A 110 7.42 2.02 14.60
N PRO A 111 7.66 3.03 15.47
CA PRO A 111 7.14 3.02 16.84
C PRO A 111 5.62 2.94 16.92
N ARG A 112 4.93 3.50 15.92
CA ARG A 112 3.47 3.54 15.81
C ARG A 112 2.85 2.14 15.72
N PHE A 113 3.62 1.14 15.25
CA PHE A 113 3.10 -0.20 14.95
C PHE A 113 3.67 -1.29 15.85
N LYS A 114 4.48 -0.93 16.86
CA LYS A 114 5.09 -1.90 17.80
C LYS A 114 4.08 -2.71 18.61
N SER A 115 2.88 -2.18 18.85
CA SER A 115 1.82 -2.86 19.59
C SER A 115 0.90 -3.71 18.70
N LEU A 116 1.02 -3.60 17.37
CA LEU A 116 0.16 -4.30 16.43
C LEU A 116 0.65 -5.75 16.25
N LYS A 117 -0.23 -6.72 16.54
CA LYS A 117 0.01 -8.15 16.32
C LYS A 117 -0.17 -8.54 14.85
N VAL A 118 0.50 -7.82 13.96
CA VAL A 118 0.46 -8.04 12.52
C VAL A 118 1.41 -9.16 12.10
N LEU A 119 2.47 -9.37 12.88
CA LEU A 119 3.44 -10.45 12.71
C LEU A 119 3.23 -11.51 13.78
N SER A 120 3.42 -12.78 13.43
CA SER A 120 3.45 -13.88 14.40
C SER A 120 4.64 -13.74 15.36
N HIS A 121 4.65 -14.52 16.45
CA HIS A 121 5.79 -14.50 17.38
C HIS A 121 7.09 -14.92 16.69
N GLU A 122 7.03 -15.95 15.85
CA GLU A 122 8.17 -16.47 15.08
C GLU A 122 8.68 -15.43 14.06
N GLU A 123 7.77 -14.77 13.35
CA GLU A 123 8.13 -13.71 12.40
C GLU A 123 8.77 -12.51 13.08
N ASN A 124 8.30 -12.13 14.28
CA ASN A 124 8.92 -11.06 15.05
C ASN A 124 10.36 -11.40 15.45
N ILE A 125 10.64 -12.64 15.86
CA ILE A 125 11.99 -13.09 16.18
C ILE A 125 12.88 -13.01 14.94
N ALA A 126 12.41 -13.53 13.80
CA ALA A 126 13.16 -13.49 12.54
C ALA A 126 13.49 -12.04 12.11
N VAL A 127 12.50 -11.15 12.16
CA VAL A 127 12.68 -9.72 11.84
C VAL A 127 13.66 -9.05 12.79
N GLN A 128 13.61 -9.36 14.09
CA GLN A 128 14.58 -8.84 15.06
C GLN A 128 15.99 -9.32 14.79
N MET A 129 16.17 -10.60 14.45
CA MET A 129 17.48 -11.15 14.09
C MET A 129 18.04 -10.49 12.83
N GLU A 130 17.23 -10.35 11.80
CA GLU A 130 17.62 -9.74 10.53
C GLU A 130 17.97 -8.25 10.71
N ALA A 131 17.16 -7.50 11.47
CA ALA A 131 17.45 -6.10 11.79
C ALA A 131 18.77 -5.95 12.59
N ARG A 132 19.05 -6.86 13.52
CA ARG A 132 20.33 -6.89 14.26
C ARG A 132 21.51 -7.24 13.37
N ALA A 133 21.35 -8.18 12.45
CA ALA A 133 22.40 -8.54 11.49
C ALA A 133 22.75 -7.36 10.57
N LEU A 134 21.72 -6.67 10.05
CA LEU A 134 21.90 -5.49 9.21
C LEU A 134 22.60 -4.35 9.96
N THR A 135 22.16 -4.03 11.19
CA THR A 135 22.83 -3.01 12.01
C THR A 135 24.28 -3.37 12.31
N THR A 136 24.57 -4.62 12.67
CA THR A 136 25.95 -5.09 12.91
C THR A 136 26.83 -4.98 11.67
N ALA A 137 26.28 -5.24 10.48
CA ALA A 137 27.00 -5.11 9.21
C ALA A 137 27.20 -3.64 8.77
N LEU A 138 26.29 -2.74 9.12
CA LEU A 138 26.32 -1.32 8.76
C LEU A 138 27.19 -0.47 9.70
N ILE A 139 27.35 -0.87 10.97
CA ILE A 139 28.16 -0.14 11.96
C ILE A 139 29.61 0.09 11.47
N PRO A 140 30.35 -0.90 10.96
CA PRO A 140 31.71 -0.71 10.47
C PRO A 140 31.79 0.27 9.29
N THR A 141 30.81 0.20 8.38
CA THR A 141 30.74 1.05 7.18
C THR A 141 30.45 2.50 7.53
N LEU A 142 29.56 2.74 8.50
CA LEU A 142 29.25 4.08 9.00
C LEU A 142 30.43 4.67 9.80
N GLN A 143 31.17 3.84 10.53
CA GLN A 143 32.38 4.24 11.24
C GLN A 143 33.49 4.66 10.24
N ALA A 144 33.74 3.85 9.20
CA ALA A 144 34.71 4.19 8.15
C ALA A 144 34.35 5.49 7.40
N GLN A 145 33.08 5.70 7.06
CA GLN A 145 32.63 6.95 6.43
C GLN A 145 32.75 8.17 7.34
N SER A 146 32.57 7.99 8.66
CA SER A 146 32.75 9.08 9.62
C SER A 146 34.23 9.48 9.79
N GLU A 147 35.15 8.54 9.65
CA GLU A 147 36.61 8.78 9.75
C GLU A 147 37.14 9.50 8.50
N GLU A 148 36.69 9.14 7.29
CA GLU A 148 37.05 9.84 6.05
C GLU A 148 36.57 11.30 6.01
N VAL A 149 35.38 11.59 6.55
CA VAL A 149 34.84 12.96 6.64
C VAL A 149 35.64 13.83 7.64
N ILE A 150 36.21 13.22 8.68
CA ILE A 150 37.07 13.91 9.65
C ILE A 150 38.46 14.17 9.03
N GLN A 151 39.03 13.22 8.30
CA GLN A 151 40.31 13.41 7.59
C GLN A 151 40.21 14.47 6.47
N GLY A 152 39.15 14.45 5.65
CA GLY A 152 38.94 15.44 4.59
C GLY A 152 38.72 16.88 5.11
N LYS A 153 38.14 17.04 6.31
CA LYS A 153 38.07 18.35 6.98
C LYS A 153 39.41 18.81 7.56
N THR A 154 40.28 17.88 7.96
CA THR A 154 41.58 18.20 8.56
C THR A 154 42.58 18.65 7.48
N GLU A 155 42.54 18.06 6.29
CA GLU A 155 43.39 18.44 5.14
C GLU A 155 42.99 19.78 4.51
N ALA A 156 41.70 20.13 4.53
CA ALA A 156 41.22 21.44 4.06
C ALA A 156 41.66 22.61 4.97
N ILE A 157 41.89 22.35 6.27
CA ILE A 157 42.36 23.35 7.22
C ILE A 157 43.87 23.58 7.08
N THR A 158 44.66 22.55 6.77
CA THR A 158 46.11 22.68 6.57
C THR A 158 46.51 23.29 5.21
N SER A 159 45.66 23.17 4.17
CA SER A 159 45.91 23.77 2.85
C SER A 159 45.61 25.28 2.77
N ASN A 160 44.82 25.83 3.71
CA ASN A 160 44.50 27.26 3.77
C ASN A 160 45.49 28.11 4.61
N HIS A 161 46.64 27.54 4.97
CA HIS A 161 47.70 28.20 5.76
C HIS A 161 49.10 28.12 5.13
N ILE A 162 49.18 27.96 3.82
CA ILE A 162 50.40 28.14 3.02
C ILE A 162 50.11 29.19 1.94
#